data_AF-A0A6G0NDN3-F1
#
_entry.id   AF-A0A6G0NDN3-F1
#
_cell.length_a   1.000
_cell.length_b   1.000
_cell.length_c   1.000
_cell.angle_alpha   90.00
_cell.angle_beta   90.00
_cell.angle_gamma   90.00
#
_symmetry.space_group_name_H-M   'P 1'
#
loop_
_entity.id
_entity.type
_entity.pdbx_description
1 polymer ?
#
loop_
_entity_poly.entity_id
_entity_poly.type
_entity_poly.pdbx_seq_one_letter_code
_entity_poly.pdbx_strand_id
1 'polypeptide(L)'
;MSNGVPHPQDDEPTEQRNANRGKLSPAHFPTLRSRQPLFSPLQPVMDSSSSPLANYVPVLETQTLETQPRLPILSSSDGRSSSTDVHGENERIPPLPDTNYELQSPTPRSQPSSTKFLALPAPIGNLLRSWVVLRWRLSRSIFAVPLPLLTSNFDVKLGDFILTLPLSLALIVTTALGAKDRDVAGTGSPPTIAMLLVFAFAVRSNSVLLTLTGISFERALLYHKIAAVVTLILTALHGLAYILARDNDEEEDQSSRAFTGIVAFGAMLVLFLFSLGPIRRKFFECFVRVHWILFIVVIAFAVIHGAGLALVGVMPWLIDVLFRLAYRPRIYAKGSLLNGKKAADNTTPSSLPVVTGKRLGVIAREQLSISALPGDIVQIKFPRVRKDTGEEFKYEAGQYAFLCVPAISSLQWHPFTISSSPHEPMVTFHIKALGDWTKKLQATVSAVETGGFSRGGASAPPFDVLVDGP
;
A
#
# COMPACT_ATOMS: atom_id res chain seq x y z
N MET A 1 -12.06 -38.44 -68.71
CA MET A 1 -11.07 -39.34 -68.08
C MET A 1 -10.53 -38.74 -66.79
N SER A 2 -11.05 -39.25 -65.68
CA SER A 2 -10.39 -39.48 -64.36
C SER A 2 -10.05 -38.26 -63.48
N ASN A 3 -10.90 -37.90 -62.50
CA ASN A 3 -11.08 -38.44 -61.12
C ASN A 3 -10.35 -37.53 -60.10
N GLY A 4 -10.91 -37.11 -58.95
CA GLY A 4 -12.17 -37.47 -58.28
C GLY A 4 -12.58 -36.47 -57.17
N VAL A 5 -13.90 -36.28 -56.98
CA VAL A 5 -14.80 -36.91 -55.97
C VAL A 5 -14.26 -37.05 -54.52
N PRO A 6 -15.06 -36.83 -53.43
CA PRO A 6 -16.13 -35.85 -53.19
C PRO A 6 -16.25 -35.37 -51.70
N HIS A 7 -17.25 -34.52 -51.44
CA HIS A 7 -17.82 -34.15 -50.13
C HIS A 7 -19.00 -35.09 -49.77
N PRO A 8 -19.31 -35.37 -48.48
CA PRO A 8 -20.55 -36.07 -48.12
C PRO A 8 -21.65 -35.14 -47.57
N GLN A 9 -22.89 -35.55 -47.87
CA GLN A 9 -24.19 -35.06 -47.41
C GLN A 9 -24.70 -35.87 -46.19
N ASP A 10 -25.64 -35.23 -45.46
CA ASP A 10 -26.91 -35.70 -44.86
C ASP A 10 -27.01 -37.07 -44.18
N ASP A 11 -27.72 -37.12 -43.03
CA ASP A 11 -28.66 -38.22 -42.72
C ASP A 11 -29.57 -37.86 -41.50
N GLU A 12 -30.88 -37.89 -41.75
CA GLU A 12 -31.98 -38.14 -40.79
C GLU A 12 -32.43 -39.60 -41.04
N PRO A 13 -32.90 -40.37 -40.03
CA PRO A 13 -34.30 -40.84 -40.12
C PRO A 13 -35.03 -41.21 -38.80
N THR A 14 -36.35 -40.91 -38.78
CA THR A 14 -37.53 -41.78 -38.56
C THR A 14 -37.74 -42.64 -37.27
N GLU A 15 -38.71 -42.19 -36.45
CA GLU A 15 -39.95 -42.84 -35.93
C GLU A 15 -40.10 -44.40 -35.79
N GLN A 16 -40.45 -44.91 -34.58
CA GLN A 16 -41.73 -45.59 -34.23
C GLN A 16 -41.75 -46.42 -32.91
N ARG A 17 -42.66 -46.02 -32.00
CA ARG A 17 -43.73 -46.78 -31.31
C ARG A 17 -43.42 -48.04 -30.46
N ASN A 18 -43.65 -47.95 -29.13
CA ASN A 18 -44.61 -48.84 -28.44
C ASN A 18 -44.98 -48.38 -27.02
N ALA A 19 -46.24 -48.60 -26.68
CA ALA A 19 -46.93 -48.15 -25.47
C ALA A 19 -46.85 -49.16 -24.31
N ASN A 20 -46.80 -48.69 -23.06
CA ASN A 20 -47.76 -49.18 -22.05
C ASN A 20 -47.96 -48.24 -20.85
N ARG A 21 -49.19 -48.30 -20.33
CA ARG A 21 -49.86 -47.46 -19.34
C ARG A 21 -49.29 -47.54 -17.91
N GLY A 22 -49.35 -46.43 -17.18
CA GLY A 22 -49.27 -46.40 -15.71
C GLY A 22 -49.58 -45.02 -15.09
N LYS A 23 -50.87 -44.77 -14.85
CA LYS A 23 -51.54 -43.69 -14.07
C LYS A 23 -50.68 -42.82 -13.13
N LEU A 24 -50.86 -41.49 -13.20
CA LEU A 24 -51.52 -40.63 -12.17
C LEU A 24 -51.59 -39.16 -12.65
N SER A 25 -52.72 -38.50 -12.33
CA SER A 25 -53.18 -37.19 -12.84
C SER A 25 -52.81 -36.03 -11.86
N PRO A 26 -53.18 -34.75 -12.10
CA PRO A 26 -52.24 -33.67 -12.42
C PRO A 26 -52.14 -32.59 -11.32
N ALA A 27 -51.02 -31.88 -11.25
CA ALA A 27 -50.93 -30.67 -10.43
C ALA A 27 -50.97 -29.41 -11.32
N HIS A 28 -52.01 -28.62 -11.06
CA HIS A 28 -52.34 -27.31 -11.60
C HIS A 28 -51.20 -26.28 -11.52
N PHE A 29 -51.06 -25.48 -12.60
CA PHE A 29 -50.62 -24.08 -12.50
C PHE A 29 -51.68 -23.25 -11.75
N PRO A 30 -51.27 -22.23 -10.97
CA PRO A 30 -51.64 -20.89 -11.43
C PRO A 30 -50.63 -19.77 -11.10
N THR A 31 -50.80 -18.69 -11.86
CA THR A 31 -50.19 -17.37 -11.80
C THR A 31 -50.78 -16.47 -10.69
N LEU A 32 -49.90 -15.62 -10.12
CA LEU A 32 -50.06 -14.25 -9.60
C LEU A 32 -51.30 -13.84 -8.76
N ARG A 33 -51.08 -13.47 -7.48
CA ARG A 33 -51.53 -12.16 -6.93
C ARG A 33 -50.92 -11.79 -5.57
N SER A 34 -50.80 -10.48 -5.39
CA SER A 34 -50.33 -9.68 -4.24
C SER A 34 -50.87 -10.07 -2.85
N ARG A 35 -50.10 -9.79 -1.78
CA ARG A 35 -50.56 -9.08 -0.57
C ARG A 35 -49.40 -8.66 0.36
N GLN A 36 -49.53 -7.46 0.90
CA GLN A 36 -48.68 -6.78 1.89
C GLN A 36 -48.68 -7.44 3.28
N PRO A 37 -47.74 -7.07 4.18
CA PRO A 37 -47.47 -7.79 5.42
C PRO A 37 -48.41 -7.41 6.56
N LEU A 38 -48.81 -8.40 7.36
CA LEU A 38 -49.48 -8.19 8.65
C LEU A 38 -48.43 -8.24 9.76
N PHE A 39 -48.21 -7.11 10.44
CA PHE A 39 -47.56 -7.04 11.73
C PHE A 39 -48.59 -7.28 12.85
N SER A 40 -48.20 -8.06 13.86
CA SER A 40 -48.71 -7.90 15.23
C SER A 40 -47.64 -8.32 16.24
N PRO A 41 -47.62 -7.68 17.43
CA PRO A 41 -46.43 -7.59 18.28
C PRO A 41 -46.46 -8.64 19.39
N LEU A 42 -45.28 -9.17 19.75
CA LEU A 42 -45.10 -9.93 20.98
C LEU A 42 -44.08 -9.22 21.89
N GLN A 43 -44.52 -9.01 23.12
CA GLN A 43 -43.82 -8.38 24.24
C GLN A 43 -42.63 -9.23 24.75
N PRO A 44 -41.70 -8.62 25.50
CA PRO A 44 -40.40 -9.21 25.83
C PRO A 44 -40.45 -10.11 27.07
N VAL A 45 -39.71 -11.20 27.02
CA VAL A 45 -39.39 -12.07 28.16
C VAL A 45 -37.94 -11.80 28.60
N MET A 46 -37.76 -11.32 29.84
CA MET A 46 -36.51 -11.43 30.61
C MET A 46 -36.34 -12.91 31.04
N ASP A 47 -35.16 -13.53 31.15
CA ASP A 47 -33.96 -13.06 31.82
C ASP A 47 -32.73 -13.95 31.48
N SER A 48 -31.55 -13.46 31.88
CA SER A 48 -30.26 -14.17 32.14
C SER A 48 -29.24 -14.45 31.01
N SER A 49 -28.20 -13.63 30.96
CA SER A 49 -26.83 -14.11 30.73
C SER A 49 -25.81 -13.18 31.40
N SER A 50 -25.27 -13.64 32.52
CA SER A 50 -24.12 -13.07 33.23
C SER A 50 -22.90 -12.96 32.31
N SER A 51 -22.42 -11.73 32.09
CA SER A 51 -21.07 -11.43 31.60
C SER A 51 -20.43 -10.46 32.61
N PRO A 52 -19.19 -10.67 33.07
CA PRO A 52 -18.58 -9.81 34.08
C PRO A 52 -18.33 -8.41 33.51
N LEU A 53 -19.00 -7.42 34.09
CA LEU A 53 -18.81 -5.99 33.85
C LEU A 53 -17.40 -5.56 34.26
N ALA A 54 -16.62 -5.05 33.30
CA ALA A 54 -15.41 -4.30 33.58
C ALA A 54 -15.81 -2.94 34.15
N ASN A 55 -15.59 -2.73 35.45
CA ASN A 55 -15.74 -1.44 36.11
C ASN A 55 -14.65 -0.47 35.60
N TYR A 56 -15.02 0.43 34.70
CA TYR A 56 -14.23 1.61 34.38
C TYR A 56 -14.61 2.72 35.37
N VAL A 57 -13.67 3.12 36.24
CA VAL A 57 -13.81 4.30 37.09
C VAL A 57 -13.11 5.48 36.38
N PRO A 58 -13.84 6.52 35.97
CA PRO A 58 -13.23 7.75 35.46
C PRO A 58 -12.75 8.61 36.64
N VAL A 59 -11.44 8.80 36.77
CA VAL A 59 -10.88 9.81 37.69
C VAL A 59 -10.94 11.17 36.98
N LEU A 60 -12.00 11.92 37.27
CA LEU A 60 -12.07 13.37 37.09
C LEU A 60 -11.66 14.00 38.41
N GLU A 61 -10.51 14.68 38.44
CA GLU A 61 -10.18 15.59 39.54
C GLU A 61 -9.76 16.93 38.95
N THR A 62 -10.72 17.86 38.95
CA THR A 62 -10.49 19.29 38.81
C THR A 62 -10.27 19.88 40.19
N GLN A 63 -9.03 20.25 40.51
CA GLN A 63 -8.76 21.35 41.44
C GLN A 63 -7.75 22.31 40.83
N THR A 64 -8.19 23.56 40.74
CA THR A 64 -7.46 24.76 40.34
C THR A 64 -6.39 25.12 41.37
N LEU A 65 -5.17 25.47 40.93
CA LEU A 65 -4.30 26.42 41.62
C LEU A 65 -3.22 27.01 40.68
N GLU A 66 -3.30 28.33 40.58
CA GLU A 66 -2.40 29.40 40.17
C GLU A 66 -0.90 29.14 39.85
N THR A 67 -0.51 29.64 38.67
CA THR A 67 0.69 30.44 38.28
C THR A 67 2.12 30.15 38.81
N GLN A 68 3.01 29.94 37.80
CA GLN A 68 4.43 30.36 37.62
C GLN A 68 5.56 29.45 38.15
N PRO A 69 6.81 29.53 37.63
CA PRO A 69 7.29 29.85 36.28
C PRO A 69 8.29 28.80 35.70
N ARG A 70 8.61 28.97 34.42
CA ARG A 70 9.59 28.18 33.63
C ARG A 70 11.02 28.29 34.19
N LEU A 71 11.74 27.16 34.24
CA LEU A 71 13.20 27.16 34.43
C LEU A 71 13.92 26.98 33.08
N PRO A 72 14.95 27.80 32.79
CA PRO A 72 15.67 27.78 31.52
C PRO A 72 16.79 26.73 31.50
N ILE A 73 17.02 26.18 30.32
CA ILE A 73 18.25 25.48 29.96
C ILE A 73 19.35 26.55 29.83
N LEU A 74 20.39 26.48 30.67
CA LEU A 74 21.60 27.29 30.51
C LEU A 74 22.86 26.43 30.62
N SER A 75 23.66 26.60 29.58
CA SER A 75 25.06 26.24 29.40
C SER A 75 26.00 26.97 30.37
N SER A 76 27.21 26.42 30.54
CA SER A 76 28.53 27.08 30.72
C SER A 76 29.29 26.40 31.88
N SER A 77 30.40 25.71 31.61
CA SER A 77 31.78 26.21 31.59
C SER A 77 32.48 26.10 32.95
N ASP A 78 33.64 25.44 32.93
CA ASP A 78 34.85 25.66 33.72
C ASP A 78 34.75 26.17 35.17
N GLY A 79 35.33 25.42 36.12
CA GLY A 79 35.72 26.00 37.40
C GLY A 79 35.96 24.99 38.50
N ARG A 80 37.23 24.85 38.89
CA ARG A 80 37.78 24.08 40.02
C ARG A 80 37.23 24.48 41.40
N SER A 81 37.53 23.59 42.36
CA SER A 81 37.65 23.79 43.82
C SER A 81 36.32 23.73 44.60
N SER A 82 36.23 23.27 45.84
CA SER A 82 37.18 22.82 46.86
C SER A 82 36.39 21.98 47.87
N SER A 83 37.10 21.07 48.56
CA SER A 83 36.63 20.24 49.67
C SER A 83 36.01 21.01 50.84
N THR A 84 35.11 20.36 51.57
CA THR A 84 35.02 20.53 53.02
C THR A 84 34.47 19.25 53.66
N ASP A 85 35.32 18.63 54.47
CA ASP A 85 35.00 17.48 55.32
C ASP A 85 34.07 17.87 56.47
N VAL A 86 33.20 16.95 56.88
CA VAL A 86 32.54 16.96 58.19
C VAL A 86 32.74 15.59 58.83
N HIS A 87 33.46 15.57 59.95
CA HIS A 87 33.64 14.43 60.83
C HIS A 87 32.38 14.16 61.67
N GLY A 88 32.07 12.87 61.85
CA GLY A 88 31.15 12.36 62.87
C GLY A 88 31.50 10.90 63.18
N GLU A 89 31.77 10.62 64.45
CA GLU A 89 32.45 9.42 64.97
C GLU A 89 31.58 8.16 65.15
N ASN A 90 32.30 7.02 65.18
CA ASN A 90 32.12 5.79 65.96
C ASN A 90 30.89 4.90 65.74
N GLU A 91 31.14 3.73 65.14
CA GLU A 91 30.87 2.43 65.79
C GLU A 91 31.75 1.31 65.20
N ARG A 92 32.21 0.40 66.06
CA ARG A 92 33.31 -0.56 65.84
C ARG A 92 32.72 -1.95 65.57
N ILE A 93 32.96 -2.54 64.39
CA ILE A 93 32.62 -3.94 64.05
C ILE A 93 33.92 -4.70 63.69
N PRO A 94 34.13 -5.96 64.15
CA PRO A 94 35.39 -6.70 64.02
C PRO A 94 35.76 -7.08 62.58
N PRO A 95 37.06 -7.31 62.27
CA PRO A 95 37.51 -7.55 60.91
C PRO A 95 37.17 -8.98 60.46
N LEU A 96 36.46 -9.08 59.32
CA LEU A 96 36.31 -10.31 58.55
C LEU A 96 37.53 -10.47 57.61
N PRO A 97 37.93 -11.72 57.28
CA PRO A 97 39.22 -12.01 56.66
C PRO A 97 39.30 -11.47 55.23
N ASP A 98 40.49 -10.92 54.91
CA ASP A 98 40.87 -10.41 53.59
C ASP A 98 40.61 -11.47 52.51
N THR A 99 39.50 -11.27 51.81
CA THR A 99 39.23 -11.92 50.54
C THR A 99 39.44 -10.84 49.50
N ASN A 100 40.58 -10.93 48.80
CA ASN A 100 40.90 -10.08 47.66
C ASN A 100 39.87 -10.35 46.56
N TYR A 101 38.78 -9.59 46.55
CA TYR A 101 37.98 -9.39 45.36
C TYR A 101 38.66 -8.25 44.60
N GLU A 102 39.53 -8.58 43.65
CA GLU A 102 39.92 -7.61 42.62
C GLU A 102 38.63 -7.13 41.95
N LEU A 103 38.26 -5.88 42.22
CA LEU A 103 37.23 -5.18 41.47
C LEU A 103 37.77 -5.04 40.04
N GLN A 104 37.39 -5.97 39.15
CA GLN A 104 37.58 -5.78 37.73
C GLN A 104 36.90 -4.47 37.35
N SER A 105 37.74 -3.51 36.94
CA SER A 105 37.31 -2.25 36.37
C SER A 105 36.28 -2.52 35.27
N PRO A 106 35.17 -1.76 35.21
CA PRO A 106 34.16 -2.00 34.21
C PRO A 106 34.80 -1.84 32.83
N THR A 107 34.80 -2.92 32.06
CA THR A 107 35.11 -2.90 30.63
C THR A 107 34.27 -1.80 29.99
N PRO A 108 34.88 -0.91 29.19
CA PRO A 108 34.10 0.15 28.54
C PRO A 108 33.08 -0.52 27.64
N ARG A 109 31.79 -0.31 27.96
CA ARG A 109 30.65 -0.68 27.11
C ARG A 109 31.01 -0.29 25.68
N SER A 110 31.04 -1.28 24.78
CA SER A 110 31.03 -1.03 23.35
C SER A 110 29.85 -0.10 23.06
N GLN A 111 30.15 1.16 22.75
CA GLN A 111 29.13 2.10 22.30
C GLN A 111 28.40 1.46 21.12
N PRO A 112 27.06 1.57 21.04
CA PRO A 112 26.36 1.15 19.84
C PRO A 112 27.00 1.89 18.67
N SER A 113 27.40 1.14 17.65
CA SER A 113 27.99 1.68 16.44
C SER A 113 27.07 2.77 15.90
N SER A 114 27.44 4.03 16.14
CA SER A 114 26.81 5.19 15.52
C SER A 114 26.83 4.91 14.03
N THR A 115 25.64 4.75 13.46
CA THR A 115 25.44 4.57 12.03
C THR A 115 26.19 5.71 11.35
N LYS A 116 27.26 5.37 10.62
CA LYS A 116 28.05 6.33 9.85
C LYS A 116 27.16 6.89 8.73
N PHE A 117 26.28 7.83 9.06
CA PHE A 117 25.68 8.71 8.07
C PHE A 117 26.84 9.38 7.34
N LEU A 118 26.82 9.33 6.00
CA LEU A 118 27.80 10.02 5.18
C LEU A 118 28.01 11.43 5.75
N ALA A 119 29.23 11.75 6.16
CA ALA A 119 29.60 13.06 6.65
C ALA A 119 29.52 14.05 5.48
N LEU A 120 28.33 14.58 5.25
CA LEU A 120 28.10 15.61 4.24
C LEU A 120 28.77 16.92 4.68
N PRO A 121 29.22 17.76 3.73
CA PRO A 121 29.73 19.08 4.03
C PRO A 121 28.76 19.87 4.94
N ALA A 122 29.29 20.59 5.93
CA ALA A 122 28.52 21.37 6.90
C ALA A 122 27.37 22.21 6.29
N PRO A 123 27.54 22.95 5.16
CA PRO A 123 26.42 23.71 4.58
C PRO A 123 25.29 22.81 4.06
N ILE A 124 25.62 21.66 3.47
CA ILE A 124 24.63 20.70 2.94
C ILE A 124 23.93 19.99 4.10
N GLY A 125 24.67 19.63 5.15
CA GLY A 125 24.11 19.03 6.36
C GLY A 125 23.10 19.95 7.05
N ASN A 126 23.40 21.25 7.14
CA ASN A 126 22.50 22.24 7.73
C ASN A 126 21.25 22.44 6.87
N LEU A 127 21.39 22.53 5.54
CA LEU A 127 20.26 22.63 4.61
C LEU A 127 19.33 21.41 4.73
N LEU A 128 19.89 20.20 4.77
CA LEU A 128 19.11 18.96 4.92
C LEU A 128 18.37 18.92 6.25
N ARG A 129 19.01 19.33 7.36
CA ARG A 129 18.33 19.43 8.67
C ARG A 129 17.19 20.44 8.62
N SER A 130 17.41 21.62 8.07
CA SER A 130 16.37 22.65 7.90
C SER A 130 15.22 22.14 7.03
N TRP A 131 15.51 21.46 5.93
CA TRP A 131 14.51 20.83 5.07
C TRP A 131 13.69 19.77 5.81
N VAL A 132 14.35 18.88 6.56
CA VAL A 132 13.67 17.85 7.37
C VAL A 132 12.76 18.50 8.39
N VAL A 133 13.21 19.53 9.10
CA VAL A 133 12.38 20.27 10.07
C VAL A 133 11.18 20.93 9.38
N LEU A 134 11.38 21.58 8.24
CA LEU A 134 10.31 22.21 7.47
C LEU A 134 9.28 21.17 7.00
N ARG A 135 9.75 20.05 6.44
CA ARG A 135 8.93 18.91 6.02
C ARG A 135 8.06 18.39 7.17
N TRP A 136 8.66 18.14 8.34
CA TRP A 136 7.94 17.67 9.51
C TRP A 136 6.91 18.68 10.02
N ARG A 137 7.27 19.97 10.02
CA ARG A 137 6.35 21.05 10.39
C ARG A 137 5.14 21.09 9.45
N LEU A 138 5.37 21.16 8.14
CA LEU A 138 4.30 21.19 7.12
C LEU A 138 3.41 19.95 7.17
N SER A 139 4.01 18.77 7.31
CA SER A 139 3.27 17.52 7.42
C SER A 139 2.33 17.54 8.64
N ARG A 140 2.84 17.93 9.83
CA ARG A 140 2.05 17.97 11.06
C ARG A 140 1.03 19.10 11.11
N SER A 141 1.33 20.26 10.53
CA SER A 141 0.49 21.47 10.67
C SER A 141 -0.54 21.63 9.57
N ILE A 142 -0.29 21.14 8.34
CA ILE A 142 -1.16 21.36 7.19
C ILE A 142 -1.74 20.04 6.69
N PHE A 143 -0.89 19.04 6.47
CA PHE A 143 -1.32 17.80 5.77
C PHE A 143 -1.84 16.71 6.71
N ALA A 144 -1.63 16.82 8.02
CA ALA A 144 -2.08 15.82 9.00
C ALA A 144 -3.19 16.32 9.93
N VAL A 145 -3.61 17.60 9.83
CA VAL A 145 -4.65 18.15 10.69
C VAL A 145 -6.03 17.72 10.19
N PRO A 146 -6.78 16.90 10.96
CA PRO A 146 -8.15 16.55 10.62
C PRO A 146 -9.06 17.76 10.83
N LEU A 147 -10.04 17.89 9.95
CA LEU A 147 -11.13 18.84 10.08
C LEU A 147 -12.33 18.10 10.70
N PRO A 148 -12.90 18.59 11.83
CA PRO A 148 -14.11 18.02 12.40
C PRO A 148 -15.21 17.92 11.33
N LEU A 149 -15.98 16.82 11.33
CA LEU A 149 -17.06 16.48 10.37
C LEU A 149 -16.62 16.15 8.93
N LEU A 150 -15.68 16.89 8.34
CA LEU A 150 -15.21 16.66 6.97
C LEU A 150 -14.29 15.43 6.89
N THR A 151 -13.40 15.25 7.86
CA THR A 151 -12.51 14.08 7.88
C THR A 151 -13.29 12.79 8.17
N SER A 152 -14.33 12.82 9.00
CA SER A 152 -15.07 11.60 9.34
C SER A 152 -15.87 11.03 8.17
N ASN A 153 -16.40 11.89 7.30
CA ASN A 153 -17.26 11.48 6.19
C ASN A 153 -16.51 11.36 4.85
N PHE A 154 -15.51 12.22 4.62
CA PHE A 154 -14.86 12.35 3.31
C PHE A 154 -13.33 12.19 3.37
N ASP A 155 -12.74 11.96 4.54
CA ASP A 155 -11.28 11.89 4.76
C ASP A 155 -10.51 13.11 4.21
N VAL A 156 -11.16 14.28 4.22
CA VAL A 156 -10.57 15.56 3.81
C VAL A 156 -9.77 16.13 4.97
N LYS A 157 -8.53 16.53 4.71
CA LYS A 157 -7.62 17.15 5.69
C LYS A 157 -7.48 18.65 5.42
N LEU A 158 -6.95 19.39 6.39
CA LEU A 158 -6.80 20.84 6.29
C LEU A 158 -6.06 21.29 5.02
N GLY A 159 -4.96 20.63 4.67
CA GLY A 159 -4.20 20.91 3.46
C GLY A 159 -5.00 20.74 2.17
N ASP A 160 -5.94 19.81 2.12
CA ASP A 160 -6.78 19.60 0.93
C ASP A 160 -7.74 20.76 0.74
N PHE A 161 -8.31 21.24 1.84
CA PHE A 161 -9.25 22.33 1.84
C PHE A 161 -8.59 23.68 1.52
N ILE A 162 -7.36 23.90 2.02
CA ILE A 162 -6.64 25.17 1.83
C ILE A 162 -5.91 25.21 0.47
N LEU A 163 -5.36 24.08 0.02
CA LEU A 163 -4.49 24.05 -1.16
C LEU A 163 -5.15 23.33 -2.35
N THR A 164 -5.52 22.07 -2.17
CA THR A 164 -5.93 21.21 -3.30
C THR A 164 -7.25 21.65 -3.91
N LEU A 165 -8.29 21.89 -3.11
CA LEU A 165 -9.62 22.27 -3.60
C LEU A 165 -9.64 23.67 -4.22
N PRO A 166 -9.08 24.72 -3.61
CA PRO A 166 -9.07 26.06 -4.19
C PRO A 166 -8.24 26.12 -5.47
N LEU A 167 -7.09 25.43 -5.51
CA LEU A 167 -6.27 25.35 -6.73
C LEU A 167 -7.01 24.64 -7.86
N SER A 168 -7.68 23.52 -7.56
CA SER A 168 -8.47 22.78 -8.55
C SER A 168 -9.63 23.62 -9.08
N LEU A 169 -10.33 24.31 -8.19
CA LEU A 169 -11.44 25.20 -8.56
C LEU A 169 -10.94 26.38 -9.41
N ALA A 170 -9.83 27.01 -9.02
CA ALA A 170 -9.24 28.11 -9.77
C ALA A 170 -8.88 27.69 -11.20
N LEU A 171 -8.22 26.52 -11.38
CA LEU A 171 -7.92 25.99 -12.71
C LEU A 171 -9.18 25.73 -13.54
N ILE A 172 -10.23 25.17 -12.94
CA ILE A 172 -11.49 24.90 -13.64
C ILE A 172 -12.16 26.21 -14.06
N VAL A 173 -12.23 27.20 -13.17
CA VAL A 173 -12.87 28.50 -13.45
C VAL A 173 -12.10 29.26 -14.52
N THR A 174 -10.77 29.36 -14.43
CA THR A 174 -9.98 30.07 -15.45
C THR A 174 -10.09 29.42 -16.82
N THR A 175 -10.10 28.09 -16.87
CA THR A 175 -10.28 27.34 -18.13
C THR A 175 -11.68 27.49 -18.69
N ALA A 176 -12.71 27.51 -17.84
CA ALA A 176 -14.09 27.73 -18.27
C ALA A 176 -14.30 29.15 -18.83
N LEU A 177 -13.66 30.16 -18.22
CA LEU A 177 -13.65 31.53 -18.74
C LEU A 177 -12.91 31.61 -20.07
N GLY A 178 -11.72 31.03 -20.18
CA GLY A 178 -10.99 30.95 -21.44
C GLY A 178 -11.77 30.21 -22.55
N ALA A 179 -12.52 29.16 -22.19
CA ALA A 179 -13.36 28.44 -23.14
C ALA A 179 -14.54 29.28 -23.62
N LYS A 180 -15.12 30.11 -22.74
CA LYS A 180 -16.14 31.09 -23.11
C LYS A 180 -15.59 32.16 -24.06
N ASP A 181 -14.36 32.59 -23.81
CA ASP A 181 -13.63 33.55 -24.64
C ASP A 181 -13.01 32.92 -25.91
N ARG A 182 -13.26 31.61 -26.13
CA ARG A 182 -12.78 30.82 -27.28
C ARG A 182 -11.26 30.78 -27.42
N ASP A 183 -10.52 31.01 -26.33
CA ASP A 183 -9.07 30.93 -26.28
C ASP A 183 -8.60 29.46 -26.22
N VAL A 184 -8.50 28.82 -27.39
CA VAL A 184 -8.08 27.42 -27.51
C VAL A 184 -6.64 27.24 -27.01
N ALA A 185 -5.74 28.16 -27.34
CA ALA A 185 -4.33 28.07 -26.96
C ALA A 185 -4.12 28.18 -25.45
N GLY A 186 -4.76 29.16 -24.80
CA GLY A 186 -4.65 29.36 -23.35
C GLY A 186 -5.30 28.23 -22.54
N THR A 187 -6.45 27.72 -22.99
CA THR A 187 -7.18 26.64 -22.30
C THR A 187 -6.46 25.29 -22.32
N GLY A 188 -5.44 25.09 -23.16
CA GLY A 188 -4.65 23.86 -23.21
C GLY A 188 -3.61 23.71 -22.08
N SER A 189 -3.20 24.82 -21.45
CA SER A 189 -2.18 24.80 -20.39
C SER A 189 -2.69 24.19 -19.06
N PRO A 190 -3.87 24.58 -18.54
CA PRO A 190 -4.43 24.00 -17.31
C PRO A 190 -4.56 22.46 -17.31
N PRO A 191 -5.14 21.78 -18.33
CA PRO A 191 -5.20 20.32 -18.35
C PRO A 191 -3.81 19.68 -18.41
N THR A 192 -2.84 20.31 -19.07
CA THR A 192 -1.45 19.82 -19.12
C THR A 192 -0.80 19.87 -17.74
N ILE A 193 -0.99 20.94 -16.97
CA ILE A 193 -0.48 21.06 -15.59
C ILE A 193 -1.17 20.04 -14.67
N ALA A 194 -2.49 19.90 -14.77
CA ALA A 194 -3.23 18.91 -13.99
C ALA A 194 -2.75 17.48 -14.33
N MET A 195 -2.54 17.16 -15.61
CA MET A 195 -2.01 15.87 -16.06
C MET A 195 -0.60 15.60 -15.51
N LEU A 196 0.28 16.61 -15.47
CA LEU A 196 1.58 16.49 -14.83
C LEU A 196 1.42 16.02 -13.38
N LEU A 197 0.48 16.59 -12.63
CA LEU A 197 0.20 16.19 -11.25
C LEU A 197 -0.37 14.76 -11.15
N VAL A 198 -1.23 14.35 -12.10
CA VAL A 198 -1.71 12.95 -12.17
C VAL A 198 -0.54 11.99 -12.20
N PHE A 199 0.43 12.21 -13.08
CA PHE A 199 1.59 11.33 -13.22
C PHE A 199 2.56 11.47 -12.06
N ALA A 200 2.78 12.70 -11.55
CA ALA A 200 3.70 12.95 -10.43
C ALA A 200 3.29 12.19 -9.17
N PHE A 201 1.98 12.07 -8.91
CA PHE A 201 1.45 11.34 -7.77
C PHE A 201 1.18 9.85 -8.02
N ALA A 202 1.48 9.32 -9.22
CA ALA A 202 1.38 7.89 -9.55
C ALA A 202 2.59 7.10 -9.02
N VAL A 203 2.91 7.26 -7.73
CA VAL A 203 4.11 6.70 -7.08
C VAL A 203 3.76 5.60 -6.08
N ARG A 204 4.72 4.68 -5.81
CA ARG A 204 4.59 3.64 -4.78
C ARG A 204 4.98 4.18 -3.39
N SER A 205 4.61 3.46 -2.33
CA SER A 205 4.82 3.81 -0.93
C SER A 205 6.24 4.22 -0.55
N ASN A 206 7.26 3.61 -1.18
CA ASN A 206 8.68 3.85 -0.87
C ASN A 206 9.35 4.76 -1.90
N SER A 207 8.57 5.59 -2.60
CA SER A 207 9.13 6.48 -3.61
C SER A 207 9.94 7.61 -3.00
N VAL A 208 10.95 8.04 -3.77
CA VAL A 208 11.81 9.18 -3.43
C VAL A 208 10.97 10.44 -3.23
N LEU A 209 9.91 10.64 -4.05
CA LEU A 209 9.02 11.79 -3.94
C LEU A 209 8.34 11.88 -2.58
N LEU A 210 7.76 10.78 -2.08
CA LEU A 210 7.10 10.75 -0.76
C LEU A 210 8.11 10.98 0.36
N THR A 211 9.33 10.44 0.20
CA THR A 211 10.41 10.62 1.16
C THR A 211 10.90 12.07 1.22
N LEU A 212 11.00 12.75 0.08
CA LEU A 212 11.41 14.15 0.01
C LEU A 212 10.30 15.08 0.54
N THR A 213 9.05 14.87 0.13
CA THR A 213 7.92 15.76 0.44
C THR A 213 7.29 15.52 1.81
N GLY A 214 7.40 14.31 2.36
CA GLY A 214 6.68 13.94 3.60
C GLY A 214 5.18 13.75 3.46
N ILE A 215 4.68 13.74 2.22
CA ILE A 215 3.30 13.37 1.93
C ILE A 215 3.16 11.86 2.16
N SER A 216 2.09 11.42 2.84
CA SER A 216 1.85 9.99 3.01
C SER A 216 1.39 9.35 1.70
N PHE A 217 1.65 8.06 1.52
CA PHE A 217 1.24 7.31 0.32
C PHE A 217 -0.28 7.40 0.06
N GLU A 218 -1.09 7.28 1.11
CA GLU A 218 -2.55 7.38 1.02
C GLU A 218 -2.99 8.75 0.49
N ARG A 219 -2.32 9.82 0.94
CA ARG A 219 -2.59 11.18 0.48
C ARG A 219 -2.16 11.40 -0.96
N ALA A 220 -1.00 10.90 -1.36
CA ALA A 220 -0.56 10.95 -2.75
C ALA A 220 -1.53 10.21 -3.68
N LEU A 221 -2.03 9.04 -3.27
CA LEU A 221 -3.04 8.32 -4.05
C LEU A 221 -4.37 9.08 -4.16
N LEU A 222 -4.75 9.83 -3.13
CA LEU A 222 -5.91 10.72 -3.20
C LEU A 222 -5.65 11.89 -4.16
N TYR A 223 -4.48 12.52 -4.10
CA TYR A 223 -4.11 13.59 -5.03
C TYR A 223 -4.05 13.12 -6.49
N HIS A 224 -3.54 11.91 -6.75
CA HIS A 224 -3.60 11.29 -8.09
C HIS A 224 -5.03 11.19 -8.62
N LYS A 225 -5.98 10.76 -7.78
CA LYS A 225 -7.41 10.64 -8.16
C LYS A 225 -8.07 12.00 -8.38
N ILE A 226 -7.82 12.97 -7.50
CA ILE A 226 -8.36 14.33 -7.64
C ILE A 226 -7.81 14.97 -8.91
N ALA A 227 -6.49 14.91 -9.12
CA ALA A 227 -5.85 15.43 -10.32
C ALA A 227 -6.43 14.76 -11.58
N ALA A 228 -6.70 13.44 -11.56
CA ALA A 228 -7.25 12.74 -12.73
C ALA A 228 -8.65 13.25 -13.09
N VAL A 229 -9.52 13.49 -12.10
CA VAL A 229 -10.85 14.06 -12.32
C VAL A 229 -10.75 15.50 -12.82
N VAL A 230 -9.88 16.30 -12.21
CA VAL A 230 -9.66 17.70 -12.63
C VAL A 230 -9.13 17.75 -14.07
N THR A 231 -8.14 16.94 -14.42
CA THR A 231 -7.63 16.84 -15.80
C THR A 231 -8.75 16.49 -16.78
N LEU A 232 -9.63 15.53 -16.47
CA LEU A 232 -10.76 15.20 -17.34
C LEU A 232 -11.70 16.39 -17.58
N ILE A 233 -12.05 17.13 -16.52
CA ILE A 233 -12.90 18.32 -16.62
C ILE A 233 -12.22 19.40 -17.46
N LEU A 234 -10.94 19.68 -17.18
CA LEU A 234 -10.16 20.68 -17.91
C LEU A 234 -9.98 20.32 -19.39
N THR A 235 -9.70 19.05 -19.70
CA THR A 235 -9.60 18.60 -21.09
C THR A 235 -10.95 18.67 -21.81
N ALA A 236 -12.06 18.37 -21.13
CA ALA A 236 -13.39 18.55 -21.70
C ALA A 236 -13.70 20.02 -22.00
N LEU A 237 -13.34 20.95 -21.11
CA LEU A 237 -13.48 22.39 -21.33
C LEU A 237 -12.58 22.90 -22.46
N HIS A 238 -11.35 22.40 -22.57
CA HIS A 238 -10.46 22.72 -23.68
C HIS A 238 -10.99 22.20 -25.03
N GLY A 239 -11.53 20.97 -25.05
CA GLY A 239 -12.22 20.44 -26.23
C GLY A 239 -13.46 21.25 -26.60
N LEU A 240 -14.22 21.75 -25.61
CA LEU A 240 -15.34 22.66 -25.84
C LEU A 240 -14.88 24.00 -26.42
N ALA A 241 -13.79 24.58 -25.92
CA ALA A 241 -13.19 25.80 -26.47
C ALA A 241 -12.86 25.63 -27.97
N TYR A 242 -12.26 24.49 -28.33
CA TYR A 242 -11.96 24.15 -29.73
C TYR A 242 -13.22 24.03 -30.59
N ILE A 243 -14.26 23.34 -30.11
CA ILE A 243 -15.53 23.21 -30.85
C ILE A 243 -16.17 24.58 -31.06
N LEU A 244 -16.20 25.43 -30.03
CA LEU A 244 -16.77 26.77 -30.11
C LEU A 244 -15.96 27.69 -31.04
N ALA A 245 -14.63 27.63 -31.03
CA ALA A 245 -13.79 28.41 -31.94
C ALA A 245 -13.95 27.95 -33.40
N ARG A 246 -13.99 26.63 -33.62
CA ARG A 246 -14.19 26.03 -34.95
C ARG A 246 -15.54 26.42 -35.54
N ASP A 247 -16.62 26.33 -34.77
CA ASP A 247 -17.98 26.65 -35.26
C ASP A 247 -18.15 28.13 -35.64
N ASN A 248 -17.25 29.02 -35.19
CA ASN A 248 -17.25 30.45 -35.55
C ASN A 248 -16.19 30.80 -36.62
N ASP A 249 -15.56 29.79 -37.26
CA ASP A 249 -14.46 29.97 -38.21
C ASP A 249 -13.25 30.75 -37.63
N GLU A 250 -13.09 30.78 -36.30
CA GLU A 250 -12.03 31.52 -35.58
C GLU A 250 -10.72 30.71 -35.48
N GLU A 251 -10.76 29.40 -35.72
CA GLU A 251 -9.60 28.50 -35.69
C GLU A 251 -9.48 27.76 -37.03
N GLU A 252 -8.30 27.83 -37.65
CA GLU A 252 -7.99 27.12 -38.91
C GLU A 252 -8.07 25.60 -38.70
N ASP A 253 -8.45 24.85 -39.74
CA ASP A 253 -8.77 23.41 -39.67
C ASP A 253 -7.51 22.55 -39.38
N GLN A 254 -7.02 22.56 -38.14
CA GLN A 254 -5.91 21.74 -37.64
C GLN A 254 -6.37 20.30 -37.35
N SER A 255 -6.94 19.66 -38.36
CA SER A 255 -7.53 18.31 -38.28
C SER A 255 -6.61 17.27 -37.62
N SER A 256 -5.30 17.37 -37.85
CA SER A 256 -4.31 16.47 -37.25
C SER A 256 -4.16 16.63 -35.73
N ARG A 257 -4.17 17.87 -35.21
CA ARG A 257 -4.08 18.12 -33.76
C ARG A 257 -5.40 17.82 -33.06
N ALA A 258 -6.54 18.10 -33.70
CA ALA A 258 -7.85 17.73 -33.20
C ALA A 258 -7.99 16.22 -33.07
N PHE A 259 -7.55 15.46 -34.07
CA PHE A 259 -7.56 13.99 -34.03
C PHE A 259 -6.76 13.44 -32.84
N THR A 260 -5.52 13.92 -32.64
CA THR A 260 -4.69 13.44 -31.53
C THR A 260 -5.26 13.79 -30.16
N GLY A 261 -5.89 14.97 -30.04
CA GLY A 261 -6.61 15.39 -28.83
C GLY A 261 -7.83 14.51 -28.52
N ILE A 262 -8.65 14.19 -29.53
CA ILE A 262 -9.83 13.31 -29.40
C ILE A 262 -9.41 11.90 -28.97
N VAL A 263 -8.37 11.34 -29.59
CA VAL A 263 -7.84 10.02 -29.22
C VAL A 263 -7.32 10.02 -27.79
N ALA A 264 -6.56 11.04 -27.39
CA ALA A 264 -6.05 11.17 -26.01
C ALA A 264 -7.20 11.29 -25.00
N PHE A 265 -8.20 12.13 -25.26
CA PHE A 265 -9.36 12.32 -24.39
C PHE A 265 -10.21 11.05 -24.27
N GLY A 266 -10.48 10.38 -25.40
CA GLY A 266 -11.18 9.09 -25.41
C GLY A 266 -10.45 8.03 -24.58
N ALA A 267 -9.13 7.92 -24.72
CA ALA A 267 -8.31 7.00 -23.94
C ALA A 267 -8.36 7.33 -22.42
N MET A 268 -8.35 8.62 -22.05
CA MET A 268 -8.51 9.05 -20.65
C MET A 268 -9.89 8.68 -20.09
N LEU A 269 -10.97 8.82 -20.86
CA LEU A 269 -12.32 8.46 -20.42
C LEU A 269 -12.44 6.95 -20.17
N VAL A 270 -11.92 6.12 -21.07
CA VAL A 270 -11.89 4.66 -20.88
C VAL A 270 -11.03 4.30 -19.67
N LEU A 271 -9.85 4.91 -19.53
CA LEU A 271 -8.99 4.71 -18.37
C LEU A 271 -9.71 5.05 -17.06
N PHE A 272 -10.43 6.17 -17.00
CA PHE A 272 -11.21 6.56 -15.84
C PHE A 272 -12.36 5.59 -15.53
N LEU A 273 -13.09 5.14 -16.56
CA LEU A 273 -14.18 4.17 -16.41
C LEU A 273 -13.68 2.88 -15.74
N PHE A 274 -12.59 2.27 -16.24
CA PHE A 274 -12.02 1.07 -15.63
C PHE A 274 -11.43 1.31 -14.24
N SER A 275 -11.09 2.57 -13.92
CA SER A 275 -10.54 2.98 -12.62
C SER A 275 -11.60 3.22 -11.54
N LEU A 276 -12.90 3.16 -11.89
CA LEU A 276 -14.00 3.29 -10.93
C LEU A 276 -13.94 2.20 -9.86
N GLY A 277 -14.28 2.58 -8.62
CA GLY A 277 -14.19 1.71 -7.44
C GLY A 277 -14.86 0.34 -7.61
N PRO A 278 -16.12 0.26 -8.08
CA PRO A 278 -16.80 -1.02 -8.28
C PRO A 278 -16.08 -1.93 -9.29
N ILE A 279 -15.61 -1.37 -10.41
CA ILE A 279 -14.95 -2.13 -11.50
C ILE A 279 -13.58 -2.61 -11.04
N ARG A 280 -12.75 -1.70 -10.52
CA ARG A 280 -11.39 -2.02 -10.05
C ARG A 280 -11.39 -3.06 -8.93
N ARG A 281 -12.37 -3.02 -8.01
CA ARG A 281 -12.44 -4.00 -6.91
C ARG A 281 -12.81 -5.40 -7.41
N LYS A 282 -13.72 -5.50 -8.39
CA LYS A 282 -14.16 -6.78 -8.96
C LYS A 282 -13.15 -7.38 -9.96
N PHE A 283 -12.55 -6.54 -10.80
CA PHE A 283 -11.68 -6.95 -11.91
C PHE A 283 -10.30 -6.28 -11.84
N PHE A 284 -9.62 -6.40 -10.70
CA PHE A 284 -8.36 -5.69 -10.46
C PHE A 284 -7.26 -5.96 -11.50
N GLU A 285 -7.06 -7.22 -11.91
CA GLU A 285 -6.02 -7.55 -12.90
C GLU A 285 -6.33 -6.96 -14.29
N CYS A 286 -7.61 -6.95 -14.68
CA CYS A 286 -8.04 -6.30 -15.91
C CYS A 286 -7.82 -4.80 -15.82
N PHE A 287 -8.26 -4.18 -14.72
CA PHE A 287 -8.06 -2.76 -14.44
C PHE A 287 -6.58 -2.37 -14.61
N VAL A 288 -5.65 -3.05 -13.94
CA VAL A 288 -4.25 -2.62 -13.94
C VAL A 288 -3.59 -2.80 -15.31
N ARG A 289 -3.92 -3.87 -16.05
CA ARG A 289 -3.41 -4.10 -17.41
C ARG A 289 -3.93 -3.04 -18.39
N VAL A 290 -5.24 -2.79 -18.39
CA VAL A 290 -5.88 -1.77 -19.21
C VAL A 290 -5.33 -0.38 -18.86
N HIS A 291 -5.15 -0.09 -17.57
CA HIS A 291 -4.61 1.18 -17.11
C HIS A 291 -3.18 1.42 -17.63
N TRP A 292 -2.30 0.41 -17.61
CA TRP A 292 -0.94 0.54 -18.17
C TRP A 292 -0.92 0.74 -19.69
N ILE A 293 -1.74 -0.01 -20.42
CA ILE A 293 -1.82 0.13 -21.88
C ILE A 293 -2.36 1.52 -22.25
N LEU A 294 -3.48 1.93 -21.65
CA LEU A 294 -4.08 3.24 -21.92
C LEU A 294 -3.20 4.39 -21.42
N PHE A 295 -2.44 4.22 -20.35
CA PHE A 295 -1.45 5.21 -19.91
C PHE A 295 -0.41 5.51 -21.00
N ILE A 296 0.12 4.49 -21.66
CA ILE A 296 1.07 4.66 -22.77
C ILE A 296 0.41 5.41 -23.93
N VAL A 297 -0.83 5.03 -24.29
CA VAL A 297 -1.61 5.69 -25.34
C VAL A 297 -1.85 7.17 -25.01
N VAL A 298 -2.31 7.46 -23.79
CA VAL A 298 -2.57 8.84 -23.33
C VAL A 298 -1.30 9.68 -23.40
N ILE A 299 -0.16 9.20 -22.92
CA ILE A 299 1.11 9.95 -22.99
C ILE A 299 1.50 10.21 -24.44
N ALA A 300 1.50 9.17 -25.29
CA ALA A 300 1.95 9.31 -26.67
C ALA A 300 1.12 10.36 -27.43
N PHE A 301 -0.21 10.23 -27.37
CA PHE A 301 -1.11 11.16 -28.07
C PHE A 301 -1.15 12.55 -27.43
N ALA A 302 -1.06 12.66 -26.10
CA ALA A 302 -1.00 13.97 -25.43
C ALA A 302 0.27 14.75 -25.79
N VAL A 303 1.43 14.07 -25.88
CA VAL A 303 2.68 14.72 -26.30
C VAL A 303 2.60 15.18 -27.75
N ILE A 304 2.09 14.34 -28.66
CA ILE A 304 1.91 14.72 -30.08
C ILE A 304 0.90 15.88 -30.21
N HIS A 305 -0.11 15.93 -29.34
CA HIS A 305 -1.09 17.02 -29.28
C HIS A 305 -0.49 18.35 -28.73
N GLY A 306 0.66 18.31 -28.06
CA GLY A 306 1.36 19.51 -27.55
C GLY A 306 1.57 19.55 -26.04
N ALA A 307 1.09 18.56 -25.29
CA ALA A 307 1.18 18.50 -23.83
C ALA A 307 2.53 17.95 -23.32
N GLY A 308 3.65 18.36 -23.93
CA GLY A 308 4.99 17.83 -23.63
C GLY A 308 5.42 17.99 -22.17
N LEU A 309 4.94 19.04 -21.49
CA LEU A 309 5.20 19.29 -20.07
C LEU A 309 4.71 18.14 -19.16
N ALA A 310 3.71 17.37 -19.58
CA ALA A 310 3.21 16.22 -18.82
C ALA A 310 4.29 15.15 -18.57
N LEU A 311 5.30 15.03 -19.44
CA LEU A 311 6.42 14.09 -19.26
C LEU A 311 7.24 14.36 -18.00
N VAL A 312 7.31 15.60 -17.54
CA VAL A 312 7.96 15.95 -16.27
C VAL A 312 7.30 15.22 -15.11
N GLY A 313 5.97 15.05 -15.16
CA GLY A 313 5.20 14.32 -14.15
C GLY A 313 5.51 12.82 -14.12
N VAL A 314 6.05 12.23 -15.19
CA VAL A 314 6.43 10.81 -15.24
C VAL A 314 7.77 10.56 -14.52
N MET A 315 8.60 11.59 -14.34
CA MET A 315 9.95 11.47 -13.79
C MET A 315 10.01 10.85 -12.39
N PRO A 316 9.15 11.22 -11.41
CA PRO A 316 9.14 10.58 -10.10
C PRO A 316 8.90 9.07 -10.15
N TRP A 317 7.97 8.62 -11.01
CA TRP A 317 7.71 7.20 -11.23
C TRP A 317 8.91 6.52 -11.89
N LEU A 318 9.50 7.13 -12.91
CA LEU A 318 10.67 6.58 -13.60
C LEU A 318 11.86 6.42 -12.63
N ILE A 319 12.12 7.42 -11.78
CA ILE A 319 13.17 7.36 -10.75
C ILE A 319 12.88 6.22 -9.76
N ASP A 320 11.64 6.06 -9.29
CA ASP A 320 11.25 4.97 -8.39
C ASP A 320 11.45 3.59 -9.05
N VAL A 321 11.05 3.44 -10.32
CA VAL A 321 11.26 2.21 -11.09
C VAL A 321 12.74 1.91 -11.27
N LEU A 322 13.55 2.89 -11.67
CA LEU A 322 15.00 2.73 -11.83
C LEU A 322 15.68 2.41 -10.50
N PHE A 323 15.29 3.08 -9.42
CA PHE A 323 15.79 2.78 -8.08
C PHE A 323 15.47 1.33 -7.70
N ARG A 324 14.23 0.86 -7.91
CA ARG A 324 13.86 -0.53 -7.65
C ARG A 324 14.60 -1.50 -8.55
N LEU A 325 14.75 -1.21 -9.83
CA LEU A 325 15.51 -2.06 -10.76
C LEU A 325 17.01 -2.11 -10.42
N ALA A 326 17.57 -1.06 -9.81
CA ALA A 326 18.97 -1.04 -9.38
C ALA A 326 19.16 -1.65 -7.97
N TYR A 327 18.22 -1.43 -7.05
CA TYR A 327 18.28 -1.88 -5.66
C TYR A 327 17.88 -3.34 -5.52
N ARG A 328 16.81 -3.79 -6.20
CA ARG A 328 16.26 -5.15 -6.12
C ARG A 328 17.30 -6.21 -6.51
N PRO A 329 18.01 -6.13 -7.64
CA PRO A 329 19.08 -7.08 -7.94
C PRO A 329 20.23 -6.98 -6.95
N ARG A 330 20.56 -5.81 -6.40
CA ARG A 330 21.71 -5.66 -5.50
C ARG A 330 21.47 -6.20 -4.09
N ILE A 331 20.25 -6.09 -3.58
CA ILE A 331 19.86 -6.66 -2.29
C ILE A 331 19.60 -8.16 -2.46
N TYR A 332 18.85 -8.56 -3.51
CA TYR A 332 18.49 -9.97 -3.71
C TYR A 332 19.57 -10.82 -4.43
N ALA A 333 20.60 -10.22 -5.05
CA ALA A 333 21.77 -10.96 -5.55
C ALA A 333 22.97 -10.93 -4.59
N LYS A 334 22.88 -10.22 -3.45
CA LYS A 334 23.88 -10.29 -2.38
C LYS A 334 23.61 -11.40 -1.36
N GLY A 335 23.15 -12.56 -1.85
CA GLY A 335 23.78 -13.80 -1.42
C GLY A 335 25.25 -13.79 -1.87
N SER A 336 26.10 -13.16 -1.05
CA SER A 336 27.58 -13.09 -1.11
C SER A 336 28.24 -13.39 -2.47
N LEU A 337 28.55 -12.35 -3.25
CA LEU A 337 29.57 -12.42 -4.31
C LEU A 337 30.97 -12.00 -3.84
N LEU A 338 31.14 -11.64 -2.56
CA LEU A 338 32.40 -11.09 -2.04
C LEU A 338 32.97 -11.84 -0.83
N ASN A 339 32.36 -12.94 -0.40
CA ASN A 339 32.98 -13.90 0.54
C ASN A 339 32.92 -15.32 -0.03
N GLY A 340 33.50 -15.50 -1.21
CA GLY A 340 33.88 -16.81 -1.74
C GLY A 340 35.34 -17.10 -1.43
N LYS A 341 35.69 -17.34 -0.15
CA LYS A 341 37.00 -17.90 0.20
C LYS A 341 36.92 -18.87 1.40
N LYS A 342 36.98 -20.14 1.01
CA LYS A 342 37.53 -21.32 1.71
C LYS A 342 36.92 -21.72 3.07
N ALA A 343 36.00 -22.67 2.99
CA ALA A 343 35.99 -23.82 3.91
C ALA A 343 35.75 -25.07 3.06
N ALA A 344 36.84 -25.61 2.49
CA ALA A 344 36.86 -27.00 2.05
C ALA A 344 37.33 -27.79 3.26
N ASP A 345 36.39 -28.28 4.06
CA ASP A 345 36.63 -29.36 5.00
C ASP A 345 36.03 -30.63 4.39
N ASN A 346 36.90 -31.59 4.11
CA ASN A 346 36.58 -32.85 3.49
C ASN A 346 36.21 -33.85 4.59
N THR A 347 34.96 -33.89 5.05
CA THR A 347 34.47 -35.10 5.72
C THR A 347 32.96 -35.28 5.51
N THR A 348 32.59 -36.49 5.07
CA THR A 348 31.25 -37.10 4.88
C THR A 348 30.53 -36.91 3.52
N PRO A 349 30.22 -38.02 2.81
CA PRO A 349 29.28 -38.03 1.70
C PRO A 349 27.88 -38.32 2.25
N SER A 350 26.98 -37.34 2.27
CA SER A 350 25.56 -37.60 2.46
C SER A 350 24.70 -36.74 1.53
N SER A 351 24.08 -37.45 0.59
CA SER A 351 22.74 -37.24 0.03
C SER A 351 22.29 -35.85 -0.46
N LEU A 352 22.00 -35.85 -1.77
CA LEU A 352 21.02 -35.07 -2.55
C LEU A 352 21.53 -33.86 -3.35
N PRO A 353 21.24 -33.81 -4.66
CA PRO A 353 21.70 -32.75 -5.55
C PRO A 353 20.75 -31.55 -5.53
N VAL A 354 21.34 -30.35 -5.62
CA VAL A 354 20.88 -29.21 -6.42
C VAL A 354 19.42 -28.75 -6.21
N VAL A 355 19.26 -27.61 -5.52
CA VAL A 355 18.34 -26.56 -5.98
C VAL A 355 19.12 -25.26 -6.09
N THR A 356 19.85 -25.13 -7.20
CA THR A 356 20.33 -23.84 -7.69
C THR A 356 19.12 -23.09 -8.22
N GLY A 357 18.55 -22.18 -7.42
CA GLY A 357 17.41 -21.39 -7.83
C GLY A 357 17.39 -20.06 -7.09
N LYS A 358 18.01 -19.04 -7.67
CA LYS A 358 17.80 -17.63 -7.34
C LYS A 358 16.29 -17.37 -7.17
N ARG A 359 15.76 -17.33 -5.95
CA ARG A 359 14.39 -16.86 -5.71
C ARG A 359 14.41 -15.56 -4.92
N LEU A 360 14.04 -14.51 -5.66
CA LEU A 360 13.89 -13.11 -5.26
C LEU A 360 12.80 -12.97 -4.20
N GLY A 361 13.09 -12.51 -2.99
CA GLY A 361 12.06 -12.07 -2.01
C GLY A 361 10.87 -13.00 -1.77
N VAL A 362 11.00 -14.28 -2.15
CA VAL A 362 10.00 -15.33 -2.01
C VAL A 362 10.37 -16.06 -0.75
N ILE A 363 9.46 -16.09 0.22
CA ILE A 363 9.66 -16.93 1.39
C ILE A 363 9.39 -18.36 0.94
N ALA A 364 10.40 -19.21 1.10
CA ALA A 364 10.29 -20.60 0.68
C ALA A 364 9.18 -21.29 1.48
N ARG A 365 8.38 -22.13 0.80
CA ARG A 365 7.14 -22.68 1.37
C ARG A 365 7.40 -23.43 2.67
N GLU A 366 8.47 -24.19 2.74
CA GLU A 366 8.88 -24.97 3.91
C GLU A 366 9.20 -24.13 5.15
N GLN A 367 9.40 -22.81 5.00
CA GLN A 367 9.68 -21.88 6.10
C GLN A 367 8.43 -21.10 6.54
N LEU A 368 7.32 -21.26 5.84
CA LEU A 368 6.12 -20.45 6.00
C LEU A 368 5.03 -21.27 6.71
N SER A 369 4.47 -20.69 7.77
CA SER A 369 3.35 -21.24 8.51
C SER A 369 2.15 -20.31 8.33
N ILE A 370 1.04 -20.86 7.83
CA ILE A 370 -0.21 -20.14 7.63
C ILE A 370 -1.30 -20.88 8.39
N SER A 371 -2.10 -20.16 9.18
CA SER A 371 -3.24 -20.74 9.90
C SER A 371 -4.41 -19.78 9.94
N ALA A 372 -5.64 -20.31 9.91
CA ALA A 372 -6.84 -19.55 10.21
C ALA A 372 -7.09 -19.58 11.73
N LEU A 373 -7.30 -18.39 12.30
CA LEU A 373 -7.63 -18.19 13.70
C LEU A 373 -9.12 -17.80 13.84
N PRO A 374 -9.72 -18.01 15.03
CA PRO A 374 -11.07 -17.54 15.32
C PRO A 374 -11.22 -16.03 15.06
N GLY A 375 -12.42 -15.61 14.63
CA GLY A 375 -12.73 -14.20 14.35
C GLY A 375 -12.32 -13.71 12.95
N ASP A 376 -12.26 -14.62 11.97
CA ASP A 376 -11.89 -14.34 10.58
C ASP A 376 -10.51 -13.67 10.42
N ILE A 377 -9.52 -14.25 11.11
CA ILE A 377 -8.13 -13.78 11.10
C ILE A 377 -7.25 -14.85 10.49
N VAL A 378 -6.44 -14.49 9.49
CA VAL A 378 -5.33 -15.32 8.99
C VAL A 378 -4.04 -14.92 9.68
N GLN A 379 -3.34 -15.88 10.25
CA GLN A 379 -1.99 -15.72 10.76
C GLN A 379 -0.97 -16.24 9.74
N ILE A 380 0.03 -15.41 9.41
CA ILE A 380 1.15 -15.78 8.55
C ILE A 380 2.44 -15.61 9.35
N LYS A 381 3.28 -16.65 9.38
CA LYS A 381 4.52 -16.72 10.15
C LYS A 381 5.67 -17.23 9.31
N PHE A 382 6.85 -16.64 9.45
CA PHE A 382 8.08 -17.15 8.84
C PHE A 382 9.30 -16.80 9.71
N PRO A 383 10.42 -17.52 9.62
CA PRO A 383 11.59 -17.25 10.43
C PRO A 383 12.22 -15.90 10.05
N ARG A 384 12.59 -15.11 11.07
CA ARG A 384 13.26 -13.81 10.91
C ARG A 384 14.58 -13.95 10.18
N VAL A 385 15.32 -15.02 10.44
CA VAL A 385 16.51 -15.39 9.69
C VAL A 385 16.11 -16.44 8.66
N ARG A 386 16.24 -16.12 7.38
CA ARG A 386 15.97 -17.03 6.29
C ARG A 386 16.89 -18.24 6.35
N LYS A 387 16.34 -19.45 6.31
CA LYS A 387 17.15 -20.68 6.41
C LYS A 387 18.01 -20.93 5.16
N ASP A 388 17.59 -20.39 4.01
CA ASP A 388 18.24 -20.58 2.72
C ASP A 388 19.36 -19.57 2.46
N THR A 389 19.18 -18.30 2.86
CA THR A 389 20.19 -17.25 2.63
C THR A 389 20.97 -16.86 3.88
N GLY A 390 20.49 -17.20 5.08
CA GLY A 390 21.03 -16.71 6.35
C GLY A 390 20.81 -15.20 6.58
N GLU A 391 20.04 -14.54 5.71
CA GLU A 391 19.75 -13.11 5.83
C GLU A 391 18.69 -12.87 6.90
N GLU A 392 18.93 -11.86 7.73
CA GLU A 392 18.00 -11.40 8.76
C GLU A 392 17.03 -10.37 8.18
N PHE A 393 15.73 -10.62 8.34
CA PHE A 393 14.66 -9.66 8.10
C PHE A 393 14.63 -8.64 9.24
N LYS A 394 15.32 -7.50 9.05
CA LYS A 394 15.45 -6.45 10.05
C LYS A 394 14.26 -5.50 9.99
N TYR A 395 13.63 -5.23 11.12
CA TYR A 395 12.52 -4.29 11.23
C TYR A 395 12.45 -3.70 12.63
N GLU A 396 11.76 -2.57 12.76
CA GLU A 396 11.46 -1.91 14.03
C GLU A 396 9.98 -2.10 14.43
N ALA A 397 9.69 -1.98 15.73
CA ALA A 397 8.33 -2.13 16.23
C ALA A 397 7.38 -1.11 15.57
N GLY A 398 6.21 -1.60 15.12
CA GLY A 398 5.20 -0.78 14.44
C GLY A 398 5.41 -0.60 12.94
N GLN A 399 6.51 -1.12 12.36
CA GLN A 399 6.67 -1.17 10.91
C GLN A 399 5.72 -2.19 10.25
N TYR A 400 5.55 -2.05 8.95
CA TYR A 400 4.68 -2.88 8.12
C TYR A 400 5.45 -3.39 6.91
N ALA A 401 4.97 -4.48 6.31
CA ALA A 401 5.48 -5.01 5.05
C ALA A 401 4.33 -5.21 4.06
N PHE A 402 4.64 -5.20 2.77
CA PHE A 402 3.70 -5.55 1.72
C PHE A 402 3.75 -7.04 1.44
N LEU A 403 2.58 -7.67 1.47
CA LEU A 403 2.41 -9.08 1.13
C LEU A 403 1.73 -9.21 -0.23
N CYS A 404 2.20 -10.15 -1.04
CA CYS A 404 1.53 -10.60 -2.26
C CYS A 404 1.38 -12.12 -2.23
N VAL A 405 0.18 -12.60 -2.55
CA VAL A 405 -0.17 -14.02 -2.61
C VAL A 405 -0.57 -14.35 -4.04
N PRO A 406 0.35 -14.89 -4.87
CA PRO A 406 0.10 -15.14 -6.30
C PRO A 406 -1.08 -16.07 -6.57
N ALA A 407 -1.42 -16.97 -5.63
CA ALA A 407 -2.60 -17.84 -5.75
C ALA A 407 -3.94 -17.07 -5.74
N ILE A 408 -3.98 -15.86 -5.19
CA ILE A 408 -5.16 -15.00 -5.15
C ILE A 408 -5.08 -13.94 -6.25
N SER A 409 -3.92 -13.29 -6.35
CA SER A 409 -3.65 -12.25 -7.35
C SER A 409 -2.15 -12.02 -7.45
N SER A 410 -1.61 -12.14 -8.66
CA SER A 410 -0.18 -11.95 -8.94
C SER A 410 0.29 -10.48 -8.85
N LEU A 411 -0.66 -9.54 -8.96
CA LEU A 411 -0.39 -8.11 -9.07
C LEU A 411 -0.77 -7.30 -7.83
N GLN A 412 -1.42 -7.91 -6.84
CA GLN A 412 -1.90 -7.20 -5.66
C GLN A 412 -0.90 -7.31 -4.50
N TRP A 413 -0.44 -6.16 -4.04
CA TRP A 413 0.41 -6.02 -2.86
C TRP A 413 -0.36 -5.24 -1.80
N HIS A 414 -0.48 -5.80 -0.61
CA HIS A 414 -1.24 -5.20 0.49
C HIS A 414 -0.34 -4.97 1.71
N PRO A 415 -0.37 -3.78 2.33
CA PRO A 415 0.41 -3.49 3.51
C PRO A 415 -0.21 -4.15 4.75
N PHE A 416 0.61 -4.81 5.56
CA PHE A 416 0.22 -5.36 6.85
C PHE A 416 1.28 -5.06 7.90
N THR A 417 0.85 -4.58 9.06
CA THR A 417 1.73 -4.32 10.20
C THR A 417 2.35 -5.62 10.70
N ILE A 418 3.65 -5.58 10.98
CA ILE A 418 4.35 -6.70 11.59
C ILE A 418 3.95 -6.73 13.06
N SER A 419 3.31 -7.83 13.47
CA SER A 419 2.74 -7.97 14.81
C SER A 419 3.70 -8.57 15.84
N SER A 420 4.77 -9.21 15.39
CA SER A 420 5.82 -9.77 16.26
C SER A 420 6.85 -8.72 16.68
N SER A 421 7.44 -8.86 17.86
CA SER A 421 8.57 -8.03 18.31
C SER A 421 9.81 -8.21 17.42
N PRO A 422 10.62 -7.17 17.14
CA PRO A 422 11.90 -7.29 16.42
C PRO A 422 12.89 -8.32 17.00
N HIS A 423 12.69 -8.70 18.26
CA HIS A 423 13.53 -9.65 19.00
C HIS A 423 13.03 -11.09 18.88
N GLU A 424 11.84 -11.31 18.32
CA GLU A 424 11.30 -12.65 18.14
C GLU A 424 11.99 -13.41 17.00
N PRO A 425 12.10 -14.73 17.10
CA PRO A 425 12.70 -15.55 16.04
C PRO A 425 11.82 -15.65 14.79
N MET A 426 10.52 -15.34 14.91
CA MET A 426 9.55 -15.44 13.82
C MET A 426 8.96 -14.06 13.53
N VAL A 427 8.80 -13.74 12.26
CA VAL A 427 8.02 -12.60 11.78
C VAL A 427 6.57 -13.04 11.63
N THR A 428 5.65 -12.33 12.29
CA THR A 428 4.23 -12.70 12.34
C THR A 428 3.34 -11.58 11.82
N PHE A 429 2.37 -11.93 10.98
CA PHE A 429 1.28 -11.07 10.51
C PHE A 429 -0.06 -11.64 10.95
N HIS A 430 -0.96 -10.75 11.39
CA HIS A 430 -2.35 -11.06 11.68
C HIS A 430 -3.24 -10.25 10.73
N ILE A 431 -3.99 -10.93 9.88
CA ILE A 431 -4.74 -10.33 8.77
C ILE A 431 -6.23 -10.61 8.98
N LYS A 432 -7.01 -9.58 9.29
CA LYS A 432 -8.46 -9.68 9.43
C LYS A 432 -9.16 -9.64 8.07
N ALA A 433 -10.20 -10.46 7.88
CA ALA A 433 -10.98 -10.55 6.64
C ALA A 433 -11.94 -9.36 6.42
N LEU A 434 -11.42 -8.17 6.12
CA LEU A 434 -12.22 -6.95 5.93
C LEU A 434 -12.60 -6.66 4.47
N GLY A 435 -11.64 -6.81 3.55
CA GLY A 435 -11.80 -6.53 2.12
C GLY A 435 -11.91 -7.77 1.24
N ASP A 436 -12.17 -7.56 -0.05
CA ASP A 436 -12.35 -8.65 -1.03
C ASP A 436 -11.13 -9.59 -1.09
N TRP A 437 -9.92 -9.01 -1.08
CA TRP A 437 -8.68 -9.80 -1.11
C TRP A 437 -8.46 -10.58 0.19
N THR A 438 -8.63 -9.94 1.35
CA THR A 438 -8.45 -10.59 2.67
C THR A 438 -9.51 -11.66 2.93
N LYS A 439 -10.73 -11.48 2.43
CA LYS A 439 -11.80 -12.50 2.49
C LYS A 439 -11.47 -13.71 1.61
N LYS A 440 -10.93 -13.47 0.41
CA LYS A 440 -10.41 -14.56 -0.44
C LYS A 440 -9.23 -15.29 0.21
N LEU A 441 -8.34 -14.56 0.90
CA LEU A 441 -7.23 -15.16 1.64
C LEU A 441 -7.75 -16.08 2.75
N GLN A 442 -8.66 -15.59 3.59
CA GLN A 442 -9.30 -16.38 4.63
C GLN A 442 -9.95 -17.64 4.06
N ALA A 443 -10.78 -17.51 3.02
CA ALA A 443 -11.44 -18.64 2.38
C ALA A 443 -10.45 -19.68 1.82
N THR A 444 -9.35 -19.22 1.20
CA THR A 444 -8.31 -20.11 0.64
C THR A 444 -7.60 -20.89 1.74
N VAL A 445 -7.27 -20.23 2.86
CA VAL A 445 -6.60 -20.88 4.01
C VAL A 445 -7.55 -21.87 4.69
N SER A 446 -8.79 -21.46 4.98
CA SER A 446 -9.78 -22.33 5.61
C SER A 446 -10.16 -23.54 4.74
N ALA A 447 -10.20 -23.40 3.42
CA ALA A 447 -10.44 -24.52 2.51
C ALA A 447 -9.30 -25.56 2.56
N VAL A 448 -8.05 -25.11 2.74
CA VAL A 448 -6.89 -26.00 2.84
C VAL A 448 -6.85 -26.72 4.18
N GLU A 449 -7.19 -26.04 5.27
CA GLU A 449 -7.28 -26.67 6.59
C GLU A 449 -8.39 -27.72 6.68
N THR A 450 -9.56 -27.44 6.07
CA THR A 450 -10.71 -28.37 6.06
C THR A 450 -10.51 -29.53 5.09
N GLY A 451 -9.85 -29.33 3.94
CA GLY A 451 -9.50 -30.39 3.00
C GLY A 451 -8.31 -31.26 3.42
N GLY A 452 -7.54 -30.83 4.43
CA GLY A 452 -6.32 -31.49 4.93
C GLY A 452 -6.54 -32.60 5.96
N PHE A 453 -7.77 -32.89 6.38
CA PHE A 453 -8.07 -33.88 7.43
C PHE A 453 -7.86 -35.36 7.02
N SER A 454 -7.15 -35.64 5.92
CA SER A 454 -6.86 -37.00 5.44
C SER A 454 -5.37 -37.34 5.27
N ARG A 455 -4.43 -36.52 5.73
CA ARG A 455 -3.00 -36.94 5.73
C ARG A 455 -2.20 -36.29 6.85
N GLY A 456 -1.90 -37.07 7.88
CA GLY A 456 -1.00 -36.70 8.97
C GLY A 456 0.42 -36.46 8.46
N GLY A 457 0.84 -35.21 8.50
CA GLY A 457 2.16 -34.72 8.16
C GLY A 457 2.08 -33.21 7.98
N ALA A 458 3.02 -32.45 8.55
CA ALA A 458 3.08 -31.00 8.38
C ALA A 458 3.25 -30.65 6.90
N SER A 459 2.13 -30.51 6.19
CA SER A 459 2.12 -30.21 4.76
C SER A 459 2.59 -28.78 4.58
N ALA A 460 3.57 -28.59 3.70
CA ALA A 460 4.00 -27.27 3.27
C ALA A 460 2.78 -26.39 2.92
N PRO A 461 2.84 -25.08 3.19
CA PRO A 461 1.73 -24.18 2.94
C PRO A 461 1.27 -24.25 1.48
N PRO A 462 -0.04 -24.08 1.25
CA PRO A 462 -0.67 -24.34 -0.04
C PRO A 462 -0.18 -23.43 -1.17
N PHE A 463 0.38 -22.25 -0.85
CA PHE A 463 0.78 -21.25 -1.83
C PHE A 463 1.99 -20.44 -1.36
N ASP A 464 2.66 -19.79 -2.31
CA ASP A 464 3.79 -18.88 -2.05
C ASP A 464 3.29 -17.54 -1.49
N VAL A 465 4.08 -16.94 -0.60
CA VAL A 465 3.89 -15.58 -0.11
C VAL A 465 5.15 -14.76 -0.44
N LEU A 466 4.93 -13.66 -1.16
CA LEU A 466 5.97 -12.69 -1.50
C LEU A 466 5.93 -11.56 -0.48
N VAL A 467 7.10 -11.14 0.02
CA VAL A 467 7.21 -10.10 1.05
C VAL A 467 8.14 -8.98 0.56
N ASP A 468 7.65 -7.75 0.67
CA ASP A 468 8.37 -6.51 0.37
C ASP A 468 8.31 -5.63 1.63
N GLY A 469 9.39 -5.62 2.41
CA GLY A 469 9.44 -5.07 3.77
C GLY A 469 10.54 -4.02 3.98
N PRO A 470 10.64 -3.47 5.20
CA PRO A 470 11.60 -2.43 5.58
C PRO A 470 13.08 -2.83 5.46
#